data_AF-A0A0L7LQ14-F1
#
_entry.id   AF-A0A0L7LQ14-F1
#
_cell.length_a   1.000
_cell.length_b   1.000
_cell.length_c   1.000
_cell.angle_alpha   90.00
_cell.angle_beta   90.00
_cell.angle_gamma   90.00
#
_symmetry.space_group_name_H-M   'P 1'
#
loop_
_entity.id
_entity.type
_entity.pdbx_description
1 polymer ?
#
loop_
_entity_poly.entity_id
_entity_poly.type
_entity_poly.pdbx_seq_one_letter_code
_entity_poly.pdbx_strand_id
1 'polypeptide(L)'
;MWNLVRVYRQLGTREQVVAFAEERGRRVEGHWILGMIQDQSEDLRLEVCKDNVRSAEVLVPLIKKHVAEGTTIHTDFWRAFDCLEGHGFIHGKVNHSDSNNPFVAEDGTRTQRI
;
A
#
# COMPACT_ATOMS: atom_id res chain seq x y z
N MET A 1 3.57 3.38 -13.41
CA MET A 1 4.22 3.53 -12.10
C MET A 1 3.23 3.04 -11.04
N TRP A 2 3.64 2.42 -9.93
CA TRP A 2 2.69 2.12 -8.84
C TRP A 2 2.84 3.21 -7.79
N ASN A 3 1.89 4.12 -7.74
CA ASN A 3 1.90 5.19 -6.76
C ASN A 3 0.98 4.74 -5.65
N LEU A 4 1.55 4.42 -4.49
CA LEU A 4 0.86 4.18 -3.23
C LEU A 4 0.61 2.73 -2.84
N VAL A 5 1.41 2.26 -1.87
CA VAL A 5 1.08 1.13 -0.99
C VAL A 5 0.70 1.72 0.37
N ARG A 6 -0.61 1.82 0.67
CA ARG A 6 -1.08 2.30 1.98
C ARG A 6 -1.48 1.12 2.84
N VAL A 7 -0.90 1.04 4.03
CA VAL A 7 -1.41 0.16 5.09
C VAL A 7 -2.48 0.92 5.85
N TYR A 8 -3.72 0.55 5.59
CA TYR A 8 -4.85 1.13 6.27
C TYR A 8 -5.28 0.27 7.45
N ARG A 9 -5.68 0.93 8.55
CA ARG A 9 -6.59 0.36 9.55
C ARG A 9 -8.04 0.34 9.02
N GLN A 10 -8.33 1.13 8.00
CA GLN A 10 -9.61 1.30 7.30
C GLN A 10 -9.32 2.07 6.01
N LEU A 11 -9.45 1.49 4.82
CA LEU A 11 -9.88 2.16 3.58
C LEU A 11 -10.10 1.10 2.48
N GLY A 12 -11.24 0.45 2.60
CA GLY A 12 -12.28 0.39 1.57
C GLY A 12 -13.57 0.80 2.27
N THR A 13 -14.72 0.85 1.61
CA THR A 13 -15.97 0.85 2.40
C THR A 13 -15.97 -0.41 3.27
N ARG A 14 -16.51 -0.35 4.49
CA ARG A 14 -16.59 -1.51 5.40
C ARG A 14 -17.12 -2.74 4.66
N GLU A 15 -18.04 -2.49 3.74
CA GLU A 15 -18.71 -3.45 2.87
C GLU A 15 -17.73 -4.14 1.91
N GLN A 16 -16.78 -3.43 1.31
CA GLN A 16 -15.77 -4.05 0.42
C GLN A 16 -14.79 -4.94 1.19
N VAL A 17 -14.39 -4.51 2.39
CA VAL A 17 -13.48 -5.29 3.25
C VAL A 17 -14.19 -6.53 3.80
N VAL A 18 -15.45 -6.37 4.24
CA VAL A 18 -16.28 -7.49 4.70
C VAL A 18 -16.56 -8.46 3.55
N ALA A 19 -16.92 -7.98 2.36
CA ALA A 19 -17.18 -8.83 1.20
C ALA A 19 -15.93 -9.62 0.76
N PHE A 20 -14.76 -8.97 0.66
CA PHE A 20 -13.49 -9.64 0.34
C PHE A 20 -13.13 -10.71 1.37
N ALA A 21 -13.41 -10.42 2.65
CA ALA A 21 -13.12 -11.32 3.75
C ALA A 21 -14.08 -12.51 3.80
N GLU A 22 -15.38 -12.27 3.61
CA GLU A 22 -16.43 -13.28 3.53
C GLU A 22 -16.22 -14.24 2.35
N GLU A 23 -15.87 -13.73 1.16
CA GLU A 23 -15.51 -14.54 -0.02
C GLU A 23 -14.35 -15.51 0.27
N ARG A 24 -13.44 -15.12 1.17
CA ARG A 24 -12.31 -15.95 1.62
C ARG A 24 -12.56 -16.70 2.93
N GLY A 25 -13.79 -16.68 3.45
CA GLY A 25 -14.19 -17.36 4.68
C GLY A 25 -13.60 -16.77 5.97
N ARG A 26 -13.22 -15.49 5.98
CA ARG A 26 -12.59 -14.79 7.11
C ARG A 26 -13.55 -13.73 7.66
N ARG A 27 -13.82 -13.74 8.97
CA ARG A 27 -14.56 -12.67 9.66
C ARG A 27 -13.55 -11.57 10.05
N VAL A 28 -13.65 -10.39 9.43
CA VAL A 28 -12.64 -9.33 9.60
C VAL A 28 -13.16 -8.20 10.49
N GLU A 29 -12.92 -8.33 11.79
CA GLU A 29 -12.79 -7.19 12.70
C GLU A 29 -11.30 -7.00 13.04
N GLY A 30 -10.80 -5.77 13.01
CA GLY A 30 -9.49 -5.41 13.56
C GLY A 30 -8.24 -5.89 12.81
N HIS A 31 -8.33 -6.30 11.54
CA HIS A 31 -7.17 -6.73 10.76
C HIS A 31 -6.47 -5.60 9.99
N TRP A 32 -5.14 -5.66 9.87
CA TRP A 32 -4.34 -4.81 8.99
C TRP A 32 -4.54 -5.23 7.53
N ILE A 33 -4.75 -4.23 6.68
CA ILE A 33 -4.92 -4.41 5.24
C ILE A 33 -3.84 -3.60 4.51
N LEU A 34 -3.23 -4.24 3.53
CA LEU A 34 -2.37 -3.61 2.54
C LEU A 34 -3.21 -3.21 1.33
N GLY A 35 -3.31 -1.92 1.04
CA GLY A 35 -3.92 -1.39 -0.17
C GLY A 35 -2.86 -0.90 -1.16
N MET A 36 -3.03 -1.23 -2.43
CA MET A 36 -2.12 -0.87 -3.52
C MET A 36 -2.94 -0.36 -4.70
N ILE A 37 -2.56 0.77 -5.28
CA ILE A 37 -3.22 1.32 -6.46
C ILE A 37 -2.20 1.58 -7.56
N GLN A 38 -2.54 1.17 -8.79
CA GLN A 38 -1.71 1.46 -9.93
C GLN A 38 -1.91 2.91 -10.36
N ASP A 39 -0.82 3.63 -10.60
CA ASP A 39 -0.91 5.00 -11.08
C ASP A 39 -1.62 5.06 -12.42
N GLN A 40 -2.41 6.12 -12.63
CA GLN A 40 -3.20 6.34 -13.85
C GLN A 40 -4.19 5.20 -14.23
N SER A 41 -4.45 4.24 -13.33
CA SER A 41 -5.42 3.16 -13.51
C SER A 41 -6.43 3.09 -12.34
N GLU A 42 -7.57 2.44 -12.55
CA GLU A 42 -8.51 2.09 -11.46
C GLU A 42 -8.18 0.75 -10.81
N ASP A 43 -7.03 0.15 -11.16
CA ASP A 43 -6.57 -1.10 -10.56
C ASP A 43 -6.17 -0.90 -9.09
N LEU A 44 -7.09 -1.29 -8.21
CA LEU A 44 -6.96 -1.33 -6.75
C LEU A 44 -6.84 -2.79 -6.28
N ARG A 45 -5.80 -3.06 -5.49
CA ARG A 45 -5.57 -4.36 -4.85
C ARG A 45 -5.60 -4.21 -3.34
N LEU A 46 -6.32 -5.10 -2.67
CA LEU A 46 -6.40 -5.20 -1.22
C LEU A 46 -5.91 -6.58 -0.79
N GLU A 47 -4.98 -6.63 0.15
CA GLU A 47 -4.45 -7.86 0.73
C GLU A 47 -4.52 -7.80 2.25
N VAL A 48 -5.01 -8.86 2.88
CA VAL A 48 -5.07 -8.96 4.35
C VAL A 48 -3.70 -9.35 4.86
N CYS A 49 -3.15 -8.57 5.79
CA CYS A 49 -1.89 -8.92 6.45
C CYS A 49 -2.06 -10.18 7.29
N LYS A 50 -1.22 -11.19 7.02
CA LYS A 50 -1.24 -12.44 7.76
C LYS A 50 -0.96 -12.20 9.25
N ASP A 51 -1.63 -12.97 10.10
CA ASP A 51 -1.49 -12.92 11.57
C ASP A 51 -1.74 -11.54 12.18
N ASN A 52 -2.40 -10.65 11.42
CA ASN A 52 -2.61 -9.26 11.77
C ASN A 52 -1.29 -8.51 12.10
N VAL A 53 -0.21 -8.81 11.36
CA VAL A 53 1.11 -8.18 11.51
C VAL A 53 1.45 -7.34 10.28
N ARG A 54 1.93 -6.12 10.50
CA ARG A 54 2.26 -5.16 9.43
C ARG A 54 3.77 -4.96 9.23
N SER A 55 4.55 -6.04 9.37
CA SER A 55 6.01 -6.00 9.23
C SER A 55 6.45 -6.15 7.77
N ALA A 56 7.69 -5.78 7.46
CA ALA A 56 8.25 -5.90 6.10
C ALA A 56 8.13 -7.33 5.55
N GLU A 57 8.36 -8.33 6.40
CA GLU A 57 8.29 -9.76 6.08
C GLU A 57 6.89 -10.20 5.65
N VAL A 58 5.84 -9.51 6.14
CA VAL A 58 4.45 -9.75 5.73
C VAL A 58 4.10 -8.92 4.49
N LEU A 59 4.54 -7.67 4.43
CA LEU A 59 4.14 -6.74 3.37
C LEU A 59 4.81 -7.05 2.03
N VAL A 60 6.11 -7.32 2.02
CA VAL A 60 6.87 -7.52 0.77
C VAL A 60 6.34 -8.67 -0.09
N PRO A 61 6.03 -9.87 0.47
CA PRO A 61 5.43 -10.94 -0.34
C PRO A 61 4.07 -10.57 -0.94
N LEU A 62 3.26 -9.79 -0.20
CA LEU A 62 1.96 -9.31 -0.70
C LEU A 62 2.13 -8.32 -1.85
N ILE A 63 3.15 -7.45 -1.78
CA ILE A 63 3.50 -6.52 -2.85
C ILE A 63 3.95 -7.30 -4.10
N LYS A 64 4.89 -8.25 -3.95
CA LYS A 64 5.41 -9.06 -5.07
C LYS A 64 4.35 -9.88 -5.81
N LYS A 65 3.22 -10.17 -5.17
CA LYS A 65 2.09 -10.88 -5.80
C LYS A 65 1.42 -10.04 -6.90
N HIS A 66 1.45 -8.71 -6.79
CA HIS A 66 0.72 -7.79 -7.68
C HIS A 66 1.64 -6.82 -8.42
N VAL A 67 2.82 -6.57 -7.87
CA VAL A 67 3.76 -5.57 -8.38
C VAL A 67 5.03 -6.27 -8.86
N ALA A 68 5.36 -6.09 -10.12
CA ALA A 68 6.56 -6.63 -10.72
C ALA A 68 7.82 -5.95 -10.18
N GLU A 69 8.93 -6.69 -10.06
CA GLU A 69 10.25 -6.12 -9.77
C GLU A 69 10.64 -5.10 -10.86
N GLY A 70 11.46 -4.12 -10.49
CA GLY A 70 11.80 -2.95 -11.32
C GLY A 70 10.73 -1.85 -11.30
N THR A 71 9.57 -2.09 -10.69
CA THR A 71 8.52 -1.09 -10.56
C THR A 71 8.87 -0.03 -9.52
N THR A 72 8.60 1.24 -9.84
CA THR A 72 8.58 2.30 -8.83
C THR A 72 7.34 2.22 -7.97
N ILE A 73 7.57 2.08 -6.66
CA ILE A 73 6.56 2.06 -5.61
C ILE A 73 6.68 3.33 -4.78
N HIS A 74 5.62 4.12 -4.74
CA HIS A 74 5.53 5.24 -3.81
C HIS A 74 4.88 4.81 -2.50
N THR A 75 5.52 5.10 -1.37
CA THR A 75 4.95 4.93 -0.03
C THR A 75 5.19 6.16 0.83
N ASP A 76 4.54 6.20 1.99
CA ASP A 76 4.89 7.18 3.00
C ASP A 76 6.25 6.86 3.63
N PHE A 77 6.78 7.77 4.46
CA PHE A 77 8.08 7.62 5.14
C PHE A 77 8.08 6.53 6.23
N TRP A 78 7.21 5.52 6.14
CA TRP A 78 7.14 4.46 7.12
C TRP A 78 8.26 3.42 6.91
N ARG A 79 9.05 3.20 7.96
CA ARG A 79 10.26 2.37 7.97
C ARG A 79 10.09 0.94 7.45
N ALA A 80 8.88 0.36 7.55
CA ALA A 80 8.64 -0.98 7.03
C ALA A 80 8.92 -1.10 5.52
N PHE A 81 8.85 0.02 4.78
CA PHE A 81 9.09 0.06 3.34
C PHE A 81 10.54 0.38 2.95
N ASP A 82 11.43 0.68 3.90
CA ASP A 82 12.84 0.96 3.59
C ASP A 82 13.57 -0.24 2.96
N CYS A 83 13.01 -1.44 3.08
CA CYS A 83 13.55 -2.66 2.47
C CYS A 83 13.19 -2.85 0.99
N LEU A 84 12.29 -2.02 0.43
CA LEU A 84 11.76 -2.24 -0.93
C LEU A 84 12.84 -2.25 -2.01
N GLU A 85 13.87 -1.41 -1.89
CA GLU A 85 15.01 -1.39 -2.81
C GLU A 85 15.79 -2.72 -2.80
N GLY A 86 16.01 -3.28 -1.61
CA GLY A 86 16.64 -4.60 -1.45
C GLY A 86 15.81 -5.76 -2.01
N HIS A 87 14.54 -5.52 -2.31
CA HIS A 87 13.63 -6.50 -2.91
C HIS A 87 13.39 -6.31 -4.41
N GLY A 88 14.13 -5.39 -5.05
CA GLY A 88 14.10 -5.16 -6.49
C GLY A 88 13.11 -4.08 -6.93
N PHE A 89 12.57 -3.27 -6.02
CA PHE A 89 11.69 -2.15 -6.35
C PHE A 89 12.44 -0.82 -6.35
N ILE A 90 11.93 0.17 -7.07
CA ILE A 90 12.42 1.55 -6.94
C ILE A 90 11.53 2.24 -5.89
N HIS A 91 12.10 2.73 -4.80
CA HIS A 91 11.31 3.29 -3.70
C HIS A 91 11.21 4.82 -3.77
N GLY A 92 10.02 5.31 -4.09
CA GLY A 92 9.68 6.73 -3.93
C GLY A 92 9.06 6.99 -2.56
N LYS A 93 9.55 8.00 -1.84
CA LYS A 93 9.03 8.39 -0.52
C LYS A 93 8.24 9.69 -0.60
N VAL A 94 7.05 9.71 0.01
CA VAL A 94 6.16 10.88 0.00
C VAL A 94 5.94 11.36 1.44
N ASN A 95 6.28 12.62 1.70
CA ASN A 95 6.25 13.17 3.05
C ASN A 95 4.86 13.70 3.39
N HIS A 96 4.10 12.92 4.16
CA HIS A 96 2.79 13.35 4.64
C HIS A 96 2.83 14.36 5.79
N SER A 97 4.02 14.67 6.34
CA SER A 97 4.21 15.68 7.39
C SER A 97 4.56 17.06 6.85
N ASP A 98 4.70 17.23 5.53
CA ASP A 98 4.84 18.54 4.92
C ASP A 98 3.49 19.27 4.98
N SER A 99 3.41 20.35 5.76
CA SER A 99 2.20 21.15 5.90
C SER A 99 1.79 21.86 4.61
N ASN A 100 2.73 22.10 3.70
CA ASN A 100 2.48 22.79 2.44
C ASN A 100 2.10 21.80 1.33
N ASN A 101 2.69 20.60 1.33
CA ASN A 101 2.49 19.59 0.30
C ASN A 101 2.39 18.16 0.88
N PRO A 102 1.36 17.86 1.70
CA PRO A 102 1.27 16.61 2.44
C PRO A 102 1.07 15.37 1.58
N PHE A 103 1.01 15.47 0.24
CA PHE A 103 0.81 14.32 -0.66
C PHE A 103 1.74 14.31 -1.86
N VAL A 104 2.80 15.12 -1.85
CA VAL A 104 3.71 15.31 -2.97
C VAL A 104 5.10 14.81 -2.60
N ALA A 105 5.68 13.95 -3.43
CA ALA A 105 7.08 13.55 -3.33
C ALA A 105 8.01 14.72 -3.72
N GLU A 106 9.31 14.63 -3.42
CA GLU A 106 10.29 15.65 -3.81
C GLU A 106 10.35 15.90 -5.33
N ASP A 107 10.02 14.88 -6.14
CA ASP A 107 9.98 14.95 -7.60
C ASP A 107 8.64 15.47 -8.18
N GLY A 108 7.69 15.85 -7.32
CA GLY A 108 6.37 16.31 -7.73
C GLY A 108 5.29 15.22 -7.84
N THR A 109 5.63 13.95 -7.61
CA THR A 109 4.67 12.84 -7.68
C THR A 109 3.58 12.96 -6.62
N ARG A 110 2.31 12.92 -7.05
CA ARG A 110 1.14 12.99 -6.17
C ARG A 110 0.66 11.59 -5.78
N THR A 111 0.43 11.39 -4.48
CA THR A 111 -0.13 10.14 -3.92
C THR A 111 -1.64 10.18 -3.71
N GLN A 112 -2.31 11.26 -4.12
CA GLN A 112 -3.76 11.38 -4.16
C GLN A 112 -4.19 11.88 -5.54
N ARG A 113 -5.27 11.31 -6.08
CA ARG A 113 -5.99 11.89 -7.22
C ARG A 113 -6.82 13.06 -6.71
N ILE A 114 -6.60 14.24 -7.28
CA ILE A 114 -7.51 15.39 -7.17
C ILE A 114 -8.43 15.33 -8.39
#